data_AF-A0A9E2FHB1-F1
#
_entry.id   AF-A0A9E2FHB1-F1
#
_cell.length_a   1.000
_cell.length_b   1.000
_cell.length_c   1.000
_cell.angle_alpha   90.00
_cell.angle_beta   90.00
_cell.angle_gamma   90.00
#
_symmetry.space_group_name_H-M   'P 1'
#
loop_
_entity.id
_entity.type
_entity.pdbx_description
1 polymer ?
#
loop_
_entity_poly.entity_id
_entity_poly.type
_entity_poly.pdbx_seq_one_letter_code
_entity_poly.pdbx_strand_id
1 'polypeptide(L)'
;MRIKYSCLWKTQNGFGSGNRLFALTDESPLRTFMSSSLRALCPVLLRVFVILCLCGVVFPNISYAGFSIGLPGVIKERIEKLDQRITDQPLISRLTAEPTILVPCGTSTIICTAIDSNNDSLIYTWTANAGTITGNRSQVVWTAPLPSGTYSIICKVTDNKNRTDSRTVNVVVANQSPVINNLTANPTDVAPTGTSTITCTAYDPNGDTLTYTWTSGTGTILGNSSLLAWIAPQPVGTYTVSCQVSDNKGGIAQRDIQIVVVMGVNHLPRMDSLTANPAMLAPAGTSAIICNAYDSDVDALIYTWISDTGTILGTGSQVVWTSPLPSGTYSVSCEVSDGRGGISRGSVSVAVINQLPVINSLTANPEMLAPGGTSFITCTATDPNNDTFVYTWTSGTGTITGTNSQIVWTSPLSSGTYSVTCEVSDGKGGIAQRDVQVVVVMGANQPPVIGSLTAVPTTLAPGGTSTITCTATDPNGDPLGYTWTPDAGTILGTGSQVAWITPLPSGTYSVTCSVSDGKAGTSSNSVSVVVTNQPPVIGSL
;
A
#
# COMPACT_ATOMS: atom_id res chain seq x y z
N MET A 1 -75.49 -46.87 7.17
CA MET A 1 -76.73 -47.70 7.28
C MET A 1 -77.69 -46.99 8.20
N ARG A 2 -78.87 -46.60 7.69
CA ARG A 2 -79.97 -45.99 8.47
C ARG A 2 -80.67 -47.07 9.29
N ILE A 3 -80.87 -46.83 10.58
CA ILE A 3 -82.04 -47.36 11.30
C ILE A 3 -82.61 -46.21 12.12
N LYS A 4 -83.76 -45.70 11.67
CA LYS A 4 -84.63 -44.76 12.38
C LYS A 4 -85.48 -45.56 13.35
N TYR A 5 -85.54 -45.15 14.61
CA TYR A 5 -86.72 -45.38 15.43
C TYR A 5 -87.33 -44.02 15.78
N SER A 6 -88.51 -43.80 15.24
CA SER A 6 -89.39 -42.67 15.45
C SER A 6 -90.28 -42.93 16.66
N CYS A 7 -90.21 -42.10 17.69
CA CYS A 7 -91.26 -41.99 18.70
C CYS A 7 -92.03 -40.69 18.46
N LEU A 8 -93.28 -40.86 18.03
CA LEU A 8 -94.30 -39.82 17.91
C LEU A 8 -94.77 -39.41 19.31
N TRP A 9 -94.65 -38.13 19.65
CA TRP A 9 -95.52 -37.50 20.64
C TRP A 9 -96.14 -36.25 20.01
N LYS A 10 -97.47 -36.22 20.04
CA LYS A 10 -98.36 -35.24 19.43
C LYS A 10 -98.85 -34.35 20.58
N THR A 11 -98.42 -33.09 20.64
CA THR A 11 -99.03 -32.09 21.52
C THR A 11 -99.80 -31.11 20.66
N GLN A 12 -101.13 -31.14 20.82
CA GLN A 12 -102.04 -30.10 20.33
C GLN A 12 -101.86 -28.82 21.17
N ASN A 13 -102.07 -27.68 20.50
CA ASN A 13 -102.08 -26.30 21.01
C ASN A 13 -100.66 -25.77 21.28
N GLY A 14 -100.17 -24.69 20.68
CA GLY A 14 -100.84 -23.58 20.01
C GLY A 14 -100.20 -22.30 20.55
N PHE A 15 -99.67 -21.48 19.63
CA PHE A 15 -99.09 -20.14 19.80
C PHE A 15 -97.62 -19.99 20.24
N GLY A 16 -96.88 -19.24 19.41
CA GLY A 16 -95.95 -18.21 19.91
C GLY A 16 -94.49 -18.35 19.49
N SER A 17 -94.17 -17.84 18.30
CA SER A 17 -92.80 -17.53 17.85
C SER A 17 -92.08 -16.53 18.78
N GLY A 18 -90.80 -16.76 19.06
CA GLY A 18 -89.96 -15.74 19.71
C GLY A 18 -88.48 -16.14 19.80
N ASN A 19 -87.69 -15.73 18.81
CA ASN A 19 -86.24 -15.59 18.95
C ASN A 19 -85.94 -14.46 19.95
N ARG A 20 -85.05 -14.68 20.92
CA ARG A 20 -84.12 -13.63 21.42
C ARG A 20 -83.03 -14.21 22.32
N LEU A 21 -81.78 -13.94 21.90
CA LEU A 21 -80.61 -13.89 22.78
C LEU A 21 -80.80 -12.79 23.83
N PHE A 22 -80.35 -13.03 25.06
CA PHE A 22 -79.64 -12.04 25.87
C PHE A 22 -78.63 -12.75 26.77
N ALA A 23 -77.45 -12.13 26.87
CA ALA A 23 -76.31 -12.54 27.67
C ALA A 23 -76.25 -11.75 28.99
N LEU A 24 -75.43 -12.29 29.91
CA LEU A 24 -74.89 -11.72 31.15
C LEU A 24 -75.88 -11.64 32.33
N THR A 25 -75.53 -12.26 33.45
CA THR A 25 -74.84 -11.56 34.56
C THR A 25 -74.39 -12.54 35.64
N ASP A 26 -73.36 -12.08 36.33
CA ASP A 26 -72.50 -12.68 37.34
C ASP A 26 -73.20 -12.99 38.69
N GLU A 27 -72.40 -13.63 39.54
CA GLU A 27 -72.44 -13.74 40.99
C GLU A 27 -73.13 -14.94 41.68
N SER A 28 -72.25 -15.65 42.39
CA SER A 28 -72.35 -16.68 43.43
C SER A 28 -73.60 -16.65 44.34
N PRO A 29 -73.91 -17.78 45.04
CA PRO A 29 -73.27 -17.97 46.35
C PRO A 29 -73.07 -19.44 46.84
N LEU A 30 -72.18 -19.57 47.83
CA LEU A 30 -72.27 -20.45 49.03
C LEU A 30 -72.43 -21.99 48.83
N ARG A 31 -71.31 -22.71 49.00
CA ARG A 31 -71.23 -23.97 49.76
C ARG A 31 -70.13 -23.76 50.81
N THR A 32 -70.28 -24.07 52.09
CA THR A 32 -70.34 -25.45 52.59
C THR A 32 -70.74 -25.44 54.07
N PHE A 33 -71.79 -26.18 54.44
CA PHE A 33 -71.94 -26.78 55.76
C PHE A 33 -71.72 -28.29 55.55
N MET A 34 -70.66 -28.83 56.14
CA MET A 34 -70.48 -30.28 56.26
C MET A 34 -71.37 -30.78 57.40
N SER A 35 -72.20 -31.79 57.13
CA SER A 35 -72.53 -32.78 58.13
C SER A 35 -72.51 -34.18 57.53
N SER A 36 -71.79 -35.02 58.25
CA SER A 36 -71.50 -36.43 58.06
C SER A 36 -72.74 -37.31 58.14
N SER A 37 -72.92 -38.24 57.20
CA SER A 37 -73.17 -39.67 57.46
C SER A 37 -73.68 -40.40 56.21
N LEU A 38 -73.22 -41.66 56.05
CA LEU A 38 -73.66 -42.69 55.09
C LEU A 38 -73.30 -42.48 53.61
N ARG A 39 -72.36 -43.30 53.10
CA ARG A 39 -72.63 -44.36 52.11
C ARG A 39 -71.33 -45.04 51.67
N ALA A 40 -70.93 -46.04 52.44
CA ALA A 40 -70.39 -47.26 51.86
C ALA A 40 -71.60 -48.05 51.34
N LEU A 41 -71.74 -48.17 50.02
CA LEU A 41 -72.55 -49.19 49.33
C LEU A 41 -72.24 -49.15 47.83
N CYS A 42 -71.78 -50.30 47.36
CA CYS A 42 -71.46 -50.74 46.00
C CYS A 42 -72.18 -50.03 44.83
N PRO A 43 -71.48 -49.65 43.74
CA PRO A 43 -72.07 -48.91 42.61
C PRO A 43 -72.85 -49.78 41.59
N VAL A 44 -73.15 -51.04 41.89
CA VAL A 44 -73.77 -51.97 40.91
C VAL A 44 -75.31 -51.99 40.96
N LEU A 45 -75.95 -51.39 41.97
CA LEU A 45 -77.42 -51.43 42.13
C LEU A 45 -78.17 -50.16 41.65
N LEU A 46 -77.49 -49.16 41.10
CA LEU A 46 -78.14 -47.90 40.66
C LEU A 46 -78.61 -47.89 39.19
N ARG A 47 -78.40 -48.97 38.43
CA ARG A 47 -78.82 -49.06 37.01
C ARG A 47 -80.11 -49.85 36.75
N VAL A 48 -80.80 -50.33 37.79
CA VAL A 48 -82.09 -51.05 37.64
C VAL A 48 -83.28 -50.26 38.22
N PHE A 49 -83.06 -49.13 38.91
CA PHE A 49 -84.14 -48.36 39.56
C PHE A 49 -84.73 -47.21 38.73
N VAL A 50 -84.40 -47.07 37.44
CA VAL A 50 -84.86 -45.95 36.57
C VAL A 50 -85.93 -46.38 35.55
N ILE A 51 -86.38 -47.64 35.53
CA ILE A 51 -87.37 -48.13 34.54
C ILE A 51 -88.73 -48.54 35.15
N LEU A 52 -88.95 -48.36 36.46
CA LEU A 52 -90.22 -48.71 37.13
C LEU A 52 -90.81 -47.62 38.07
N CYS A 53 -90.62 -46.34 37.75
CA CYS A 53 -91.32 -45.22 38.43
C CYS A 53 -92.01 -44.26 37.42
N LEU A 54 -92.76 -44.81 36.47
CA LEU A 54 -93.71 -44.07 35.62
C LEU A 54 -95.08 -44.75 35.65
N CYS A 55 -95.64 -44.93 36.85
CA CYS A 55 -97.07 -45.12 37.11
C CYS A 55 -97.26 -44.95 38.62
N GLY A 56 -97.60 -43.73 39.04
CA GLY A 56 -97.71 -43.39 40.45
C GLY A 56 -98.78 -44.19 41.17
N VAL A 57 -98.38 -44.91 42.23
CA VAL A 57 -99.23 -45.30 43.35
C VAL A 57 -98.39 -45.22 44.62
N VAL A 58 -98.82 -44.38 45.56
CA VAL A 58 -98.20 -44.19 46.87
C VAL A 58 -98.74 -45.24 47.83
N PHE A 59 -97.87 -45.97 48.53
CA PHE A 59 -98.19 -46.61 49.81
C PHE A 59 -97.02 -46.37 50.80
N PRO A 60 -97.31 -45.95 52.05
CA PRO A 60 -96.29 -45.75 53.06
C PRO A 60 -95.85 -47.10 53.67
N ASN A 61 -94.58 -47.18 54.06
CA ASN A 61 -93.95 -48.11 55.02
C ASN A 61 -94.62 -49.48 55.23
N ILE A 62 -93.98 -50.56 54.76
CA ILE A 62 -93.82 -51.84 55.49
C ILE A 62 -92.66 -52.63 54.87
N SER A 63 -91.95 -53.32 55.75
CA SER A 63 -90.73 -54.10 55.63
C SER A 63 -90.84 -55.47 54.94
N TYR A 64 -89.69 -55.91 54.41
CA TYR A 64 -89.17 -57.29 54.27
C TYR A 64 -89.81 -58.30 53.29
N ALA A 65 -88.88 -58.92 52.55
CA ALA A 65 -88.84 -60.28 52.04
C ALA A 65 -89.75 -60.70 50.87
N GLY A 66 -89.12 -60.78 49.71
CA GLY A 66 -89.26 -61.91 48.77
C GLY A 66 -90.49 -61.91 47.88
N PHE A 67 -90.29 -61.76 46.57
CA PHE A 67 -90.80 -62.72 45.57
C PHE A 67 -90.23 -62.40 44.18
N SER A 68 -89.84 -63.45 43.47
CA SER A 68 -89.20 -63.47 42.15
C SER A 68 -90.26 -63.44 41.04
N ILE A 69 -90.15 -62.51 40.09
CA ILE A 69 -90.89 -62.55 38.82
C ILE A 69 -89.94 -63.08 37.74
N GLY A 70 -90.26 -64.25 37.20
CA GLY A 70 -89.50 -64.91 36.15
C GLY A 70 -89.69 -64.25 34.78
N LEU A 71 -88.58 -63.93 34.11
CA LEU A 71 -88.55 -63.58 32.68
C LEU A 71 -88.46 -64.87 31.84
N PRO A 72 -89.06 -64.93 30.63
CA PRO A 72 -89.03 -66.11 29.76
C PRO A 72 -87.60 -66.51 29.37
N GLY A 73 -87.34 -67.83 29.34
CA GLY A 73 -85.99 -68.42 29.27
C GLY A 73 -85.06 -67.91 28.17
N VAL A 74 -85.59 -67.43 27.03
CA VAL A 74 -84.77 -66.89 25.92
C VAL A 74 -84.19 -65.49 26.24
N ILE A 75 -84.88 -64.69 27.06
CA ILE A 75 -84.40 -63.40 27.55
C ILE A 75 -83.43 -63.61 28.72
N LYS A 76 -83.69 -64.59 29.58
CA LYS A 76 -82.81 -64.94 30.70
C LYS A 76 -81.45 -65.47 30.21
N GLU A 77 -81.44 -66.37 29.22
CA GLU A 77 -80.19 -66.84 28.60
C GLU A 77 -79.47 -65.73 27.81
N ARG A 78 -80.20 -64.84 27.13
CA ARG A 78 -79.58 -63.71 26.42
C ARG A 78 -79.06 -62.64 27.36
N ILE A 79 -79.72 -62.38 28.49
CA ILE A 79 -79.28 -61.43 29.52
C ILE A 79 -78.15 -62.06 30.34
N GLU A 80 -78.21 -63.32 30.75
CA GLU A 80 -77.10 -64.01 31.44
C GLU A 80 -75.86 -64.17 30.53
N LYS A 81 -76.03 -64.43 29.21
CA LYS A 81 -74.91 -64.38 28.25
C LYS A 81 -74.43 -62.96 27.92
N LEU A 82 -75.25 -61.92 28.13
CA LEU A 82 -74.82 -60.51 28.02
C LEU A 82 -74.09 -60.05 29.29
N ASP A 83 -74.53 -60.53 30.46
CA ASP A 83 -74.01 -60.21 31.80
C ASP A 83 -72.70 -60.98 32.08
N GLN A 84 -72.56 -62.23 31.60
CA GLN A 84 -71.28 -62.96 31.56
C GLN A 84 -70.26 -62.30 30.62
N ARG A 85 -70.71 -61.72 29.50
CA ARG A 85 -69.81 -60.96 28.60
C ARG A 85 -69.30 -59.67 29.22
N ILE A 86 -70.00 -59.09 30.20
CA ILE A 86 -69.61 -57.86 30.89
C ILE A 86 -68.74 -58.16 32.13
N THR A 87 -68.84 -59.36 32.71
CA THR A 87 -68.08 -59.75 33.90
C THR A 87 -66.75 -60.44 33.58
N ASP A 88 -66.61 -61.16 32.48
CA ASP A 88 -65.39 -61.92 32.15
C ASP A 88 -64.26 -61.11 31.45
N GLN A 89 -64.31 -59.78 31.44
CA GLN A 89 -63.26 -58.96 30.81
C GLN A 89 -62.28 -58.40 31.86
N PRO A 90 -60.99 -58.23 31.53
CA PRO A 90 -60.04 -57.62 32.45
C PRO A 90 -60.47 -56.18 32.74
N LEU A 91 -60.32 -55.74 33.99
CA LEU A 91 -60.63 -54.39 34.43
C LEU A 91 -59.43 -53.78 35.14
N ILE A 92 -58.86 -52.71 34.60
CA ILE A 92 -57.87 -51.89 35.28
C ILE A 92 -58.61 -51.12 36.37
N SER A 93 -58.30 -51.37 37.64
CA SER A 93 -58.90 -50.67 38.78
C SER A 93 -58.15 -49.37 39.10
N ARG A 94 -56.83 -49.35 38.92
CA ARG A 94 -55.96 -48.21 39.23
C ARG A 94 -54.77 -48.15 38.28
N LEU A 95 -54.44 -46.95 37.81
CA LEU A 95 -53.20 -46.64 37.08
C LEU A 95 -52.59 -45.40 37.73
N THR A 96 -51.36 -45.49 38.21
CA THR A 96 -50.64 -44.39 38.87
C THR A 96 -49.23 -44.24 38.35
N ALA A 97 -48.74 -43.00 38.39
CA ALA A 97 -47.37 -42.63 38.08
C ALA A 97 -46.78 -41.88 39.28
N GLU A 98 -45.56 -42.21 39.70
CA GLU A 98 -44.81 -41.44 40.69
C GLU A 98 -43.32 -41.30 40.32
N PRO A 99 -42.79 -40.06 40.26
CA PRO A 99 -43.51 -38.79 40.31
C PRO A 99 -44.27 -38.50 38.99
N THR A 100 -45.25 -37.59 39.04
CA THR A 100 -46.03 -37.14 37.85
C THR A 100 -45.44 -35.93 37.14
N ILE A 101 -44.45 -35.27 37.75
CA ILE A 101 -43.69 -34.16 37.17
C ILE A 101 -42.21 -34.50 37.29
N LEU A 102 -41.48 -34.38 36.18
CA LEU A 102 -40.08 -34.73 36.05
C LEU A 102 -39.30 -33.64 35.33
N VAL A 103 -37.99 -33.64 35.51
CA VAL A 103 -37.04 -32.97 34.60
C VAL A 103 -36.71 -33.91 33.43
N PRO A 104 -36.11 -33.41 32.34
CA PRO A 104 -35.59 -34.25 31.24
C PRO A 104 -34.78 -35.44 31.74
N CYS A 105 -34.96 -36.59 31.10
CA CYS A 105 -34.32 -37.87 31.46
C CYS A 105 -34.63 -38.40 32.87
N GLY A 106 -35.52 -37.75 33.64
CA GLY A 106 -36.02 -38.29 34.90
C GLY A 106 -36.87 -39.55 34.70
N THR A 107 -37.04 -40.35 35.75
CA THR A 107 -37.79 -41.61 35.70
C THR A 107 -39.05 -41.55 36.55
N SER A 108 -40.17 -42.04 36.02
CA SER A 108 -41.44 -42.25 36.75
C SER A 108 -41.75 -43.73 36.87
N THR A 109 -42.13 -44.17 38.06
CA THR A 109 -42.62 -45.52 38.30
C THR A 109 -44.12 -45.57 37.99
N ILE A 110 -44.51 -46.42 37.04
CA ILE A 110 -45.90 -46.57 36.61
C ILE A 110 -46.44 -47.92 37.09
N ILE A 111 -47.55 -47.90 37.82
CA ILE A 111 -48.19 -49.09 38.39
C ILE A 111 -49.62 -49.22 37.86
N CYS A 112 -49.92 -50.34 37.21
CA CYS A 112 -51.21 -50.72 36.67
C CYS A 112 -51.79 -51.90 37.46
N THR A 113 -52.81 -51.62 38.27
CA THR A 113 -53.56 -52.64 39.01
C THR A 113 -54.79 -53.02 38.19
N ALA A 114 -54.91 -54.31 37.87
CA ALA A 114 -56.04 -54.85 37.13
C ALA A 114 -56.54 -56.14 37.81
N ILE A 115 -57.82 -56.41 37.65
CA ILE A 115 -58.49 -57.62 38.15
C ILE A 115 -59.26 -58.27 37.01
N ASP A 116 -59.36 -59.58 37.04
CA ASP A 116 -60.31 -60.35 36.23
C ASP A 116 -61.25 -61.10 37.17
N SER A 117 -62.55 -61.07 36.91
CA SER A 117 -63.56 -61.67 37.79
C SER A 117 -63.50 -63.20 37.81
N ASN A 118 -62.94 -63.82 36.78
CA ASN A 118 -62.75 -65.27 36.66
C ASN A 118 -61.29 -65.70 36.94
N ASN A 119 -60.43 -64.74 37.34
CA ASN A 119 -59.02 -64.94 37.67
C ASN A 119 -58.17 -65.46 36.49
N ASP A 120 -58.57 -65.15 35.25
CA ASP A 120 -57.77 -65.39 34.03
C ASP A 120 -56.39 -64.68 34.12
N SER A 121 -55.37 -65.27 33.49
CA SER A 121 -54.03 -64.69 33.46
C SER A 121 -54.00 -63.40 32.62
N LEU A 122 -53.40 -62.35 33.17
CA LEU A 122 -53.35 -61.02 32.56
C LEU A 122 -52.00 -60.73 31.92
N ILE A 123 -52.02 -60.28 30.68
CA ILE A 123 -50.85 -59.79 29.94
C ILE A 123 -50.88 -58.26 29.92
N TYR A 124 -49.80 -57.64 30.38
CA TYR A 124 -49.64 -56.18 30.40
C TYR A 124 -48.86 -55.74 29.16
N THR A 125 -49.44 -54.80 28.43
CA THR A 125 -48.81 -54.14 27.29
C THR A 125 -48.78 -52.64 27.55
N TRP A 126 -47.60 -52.05 27.34
CA TRP A 126 -47.35 -50.65 27.68
C TRP A 126 -46.93 -49.89 26.44
N THR A 127 -47.53 -48.72 26.24
CA THR A 127 -47.17 -47.81 25.16
C THR A 127 -47.11 -46.40 25.68
N ALA A 128 -46.12 -45.62 25.24
CA ALA A 128 -46.06 -44.18 25.48
C ALA A 128 -45.94 -43.45 24.14
N ASN A 129 -46.43 -42.21 24.09
CA ASN A 129 -46.25 -41.36 22.91
C ASN A 129 -44.79 -40.94 22.69
N ALA A 130 -43.96 -40.93 23.74
CA ALA A 130 -42.51 -40.80 23.68
C ALA A 130 -41.85 -41.30 24.99
N GLY A 131 -40.52 -41.27 25.04
CA GLY A 131 -39.72 -41.81 26.15
C GLY A 131 -39.52 -43.32 26.05
N THR A 132 -38.83 -43.90 27.03
CA THR A 132 -38.51 -45.34 27.05
C THR A 132 -39.19 -46.02 28.24
N ILE A 133 -39.75 -47.20 28.00
CA ILE A 133 -40.39 -48.01 29.05
C ILE A 133 -39.49 -49.22 29.33
N THR A 134 -39.17 -49.44 30.60
CA THR A 134 -38.42 -50.61 31.07
C THR A 134 -39.31 -51.48 31.96
N GLY A 135 -39.44 -52.75 31.59
CA GLY A 135 -40.35 -53.71 32.23
C GLY A 135 -41.58 -54.05 31.38
N ASN A 136 -42.32 -55.09 31.76
CA ASN A 136 -43.44 -55.61 30.98
C ASN A 136 -44.54 -56.27 31.84
N ARG A 137 -44.59 -55.95 33.14
CA ARG A 137 -45.57 -56.52 34.08
C ARG A 137 -46.52 -55.41 34.59
N SER A 138 -47.16 -55.64 35.72
CA SER A 138 -48.07 -54.66 36.37
C SER A 138 -47.36 -53.37 36.81
N GLN A 139 -46.03 -53.35 36.84
CA GLN A 139 -45.21 -52.18 37.12
C GLN A 139 -44.13 -52.03 36.05
N VAL A 140 -43.90 -50.79 35.62
CA VAL A 140 -42.83 -50.41 34.69
C VAL A 140 -42.17 -49.11 35.14
N VAL A 141 -40.95 -48.87 34.67
CA VAL A 141 -40.27 -47.58 34.81
C VAL A 141 -40.31 -46.88 33.46
N TRP A 142 -40.87 -45.67 33.43
CA TRP A 142 -40.85 -44.81 32.26
C TRP A 142 -39.75 -43.75 32.42
N THR A 143 -38.86 -43.63 31.44
CA THR A 143 -37.83 -42.59 31.40
C THR A 143 -38.27 -41.49 30.44
N ALA A 144 -38.30 -40.26 30.95
CA ALA A 144 -38.71 -39.08 30.22
C ALA A 144 -37.76 -38.79 29.04
N PRO A 145 -38.28 -38.38 27.86
CA PRO A 145 -37.47 -37.85 26.79
C PRO A 145 -36.93 -36.44 27.16
N LEU A 146 -36.09 -35.88 26.29
CA LEU A 146 -35.53 -34.52 26.49
C LEU A 146 -36.59 -33.41 26.41
N PRO A 147 -37.45 -33.34 25.37
CA PRO A 147 -38.34 -32.20 25.20
C PRO A 147 -39.34 -32.05 26.36
N SER A 148 -39.54 -30.81 26.84
CA SER A 148 -40.60 -30.49 27.78
C SER A 148 -41.98 -30.77 27.18
N GLY A 149 -42.94 -31.18 28.02
CA GLY A 149 -44.30 -31.47 27.56
C GLY A 149 -45.05 -32.48 28.44
N THR A 150 -46.30 -32.74 28.09
CA THR A 150 -47.13 -33.75 28.74
C THR A 150 -47.11 -35.04 27.92
N TYR A 151 -46.72 -36.14 28.56
CA TYR A 151 -46.61 -37.45 27.94
C TYR A 151 -47.66 -38.40 28.49
N SER A 152 -48.28 -39.16 27.59
CA SER A 152 -49.35 -40.09 27.91
C SER A 152 -48.80 -41.52 27.86
N ILE A 153 -48.86 -42.20 29.00
CA ILE A 153 -48.48 -43.61 29.15
C ILE A 153 -49.77 -44.42 29.25
N ILE A 154 -49.93 -45.40 28.37
CA ILE A 154 -51.10 -46.27 28.29
C ILE A 154 -50.71 -47.65 28.82
N CYS A 155 -51.44 -48.11 29.84
CA CYS A 155 -51.48 -49.52 30.23
C CYS A 155 -52.64 -50.17 29.51
N LYS A 156 -52.37 -51.23 28.74
CA LYS A 156 -53.39 -52.11 28.17
C LYS A 156 -53.21 -53.52 28.74
N VAL A 157 -54.27 -54.04 29.33
CA VAL A 157 -54.31 -55.39 29.92
C VAL A 157 -55.17 -56.29 29.04
N THR A 158 -54.68 -57.49 28.75
CA THR A 158 -55.35 -58.49 27.89
C THR A 158 -55.47 -59.83 28.61
N ASP A 159 -56.64 -60.46 28.58
CA ASP A 159 -56.88 -61.81 29.12
C ASP A 159 -56.48 -62.92 28.11
N ASN A 160 -56.60 -64.20 28.51
CA ASN A 160 -56.33 -65.36 27.65
C ASN A 160 -57.38 -65.57 26.51
N LYS A 161 -58.47 -64.80 26.52
CA LYS A 161 -59.55 -64.80 25.52
C LYS A 161 -59.49 -63.56 24.61
N ASN A 162 -58.39 -62.80 24.67
CA ASN A 162 -58.14 -61.57 23.90
C ASN A 162 -59.10 -60.40 24.20
N ARG A 163 -59.77 -60.38 25.35
CA ARG A 163 -60.50 -59.20 25.82
C ARG A 163 -59.54 -58.24 26.50
N THR A 164 -59.81 -56.94 26.41
CA THR A 164 -58.85 -55.92 26.80
C THR A 164 -59.49 -54.75 27.53
N ASP A 165 -58.77 -54.18 28.49
CA ASP A 165 -59.02 -52.86 29.05
C ASP A 165 -57.76 -52.00 28.95
N SER A 166 -57.93 -50.68 28.83
CA SER A 166 -56.82 -49.74 28.70
C SER A 166 -57.09 -48.46 29.49
N ARG A 167 -56.06 -47.98 30.20
CA ARG A 167 -56.07 -46.69 30.87
C ARG A 167 -54.82 -45.89 30.54
N THR A 168 -54.97 -44.57 30.58
CA THR A 168 -53.89 -43.62 30.32
C THR A 168 -53.56 -42.85 31.60
N VAL A 169 -52.28 -42.64 31.86
CA VAL A 169 -51.77 -41.69 32.86
C VAL A 169 -50.89 -40.67 32.16
N ASN A 170 -50.97 -39.42 32.60
CA ASN A 170 -50.16 -38.34 32.06
C ASN A 170 -49.02 -38.01 33.03
N VAL A 171 -47.81 -37.86 32.49
CA VAL A 171 -46.61 -37.41 33.21
C VAL A 171 -46.07 -36.18 32.50
N VAL A 172 -45.75 -35.12 33.25
CA VAL A 172 -45.25 -33.85 32.72
C VAL A 172 -43.73 -33.79 32.84
N VAL A 173 -43.05 -33.48 31.75
CA VAL A 173 -41.64 -33.09 31.75
C VAL A 173 -41.58 -31.57 31.77
N ALA A 174 -41.12 -31.01 32.87
CA ALA A 174 -41.01 -29.57 33.07
C ALA A 174 -39.91 -28.99 32.17
N ASN A 175 -40.13 -27.75 31.73
CA ASN A 175 -39.10 -26.95 31.08
C ASN A 175 -38.01 -26.56 32.09
N GLN A 176 -36.76 -26.50 31.66
CA GLN A 176 -35.61 -26.05 32.44
C GLN A 176 -34.99 -24.84 31.75
N SER A 177 -34.45 -23.92 32.54
CA SER A 177 -33.71 -22.80 31.97
C SER A 177 -32.41 -23.29 31.31
N PRO A 178 -31.94 -22.60 30.26
CA PRO A 178 -30.64 -22.89 29.68
C PRO A 178 -29.51 -22.63 30.69
N VAL A 179 -28.35 -23.23 30.44
CA VAL A 179 -27.16 -23.09 31.28
C VAL A 179 -26.02 -22.57 30.41
N ILE A 180 -25.43 -21.43 30.79
CA ILE A 180 -24.18 -20.95 30.19
C ILE A 180 -23.03 -21.70 30.87
N ASN A 181 -22.18 -22.40 30.12
CA ASN A 181 -21.00 -23.12 30.63
C ASN A 181 -19.80 -22.20 30.73
N ASN A 182 -19.56 -21.41 29.69
CA ASN A 182 -18.41 -20.53 29.61
C ASN A 182 -18.72 -19.26 28.79
N LEU A 183 -18.14 -18.14 29.21
CA LEU A 183 -18.20 -16.86 28.51
C LEU A 183 -16.79 -16.28 28.48
N THR A 184 -16.21 -16.14 27.29
CA THR A 184 -14.81 -15.71 27.10
C THR A 184 -14.70 -14.61 26.07
N ALA A 185 -13.77 -13.68 26.30
CA ALA A 185 -13.40 -12.62 25.37
C ALA A 185 -11.95 -12.84 24.93
N ASN A 186 -11.65 -12.61 23.65
CA ASN A 186 -10.30 -12.64 23.12
C ASN A 186 -10.10 -11.53 22.08
N PRO A 187 -9.21 -10.55 22.31
CA PRO A 187 -8.46 -10.32 23.56
C PRO A 187 -9.32 -9.72 24.69
N THR A 188 -8.89 -9.82 25.94
CA THR A 188 -9.55 -9.20 27.12
C THR A 188 -9.22 -7.71 27.28
N ASP A 189 -8.16 -7.25 26.62
CA ASP A 189 -7.74 -5.86 26.58
C ASP A 189 -7.60 -5.41 25.11
N VAL A 190 -8.13 -4.25 24.77
CA VAL A 190 -8.12 -3.70 23.41
C VAL A 190 -7.79 -2.21 23.42
N ALA A 191 -7.22 -1.70 22.32
CA ALA A 191 -7.11 -0.28 22.09
C ALA A 191 -8.50 0.33 21.78
N PRO A 192 -8.67 1.66 21.88
CA PRO A 192 -9.86 2.35 21.35
C PRO A 192 -10.16 1.91 19.92
N THR A 193 -11.43 1.63 19.60
CA THR A 193 -11.89 1.05 18.30
C THR A 193 -11.37 -0.35 17.96
N GLY A 194 -10.58 -0.96 18.83
CA GLY A 194 -10.17 -2.36 18.71
C GLY A 194 -11.36 -3.31 18.82
N THR A 195 -11.21 -4.51 18.29
CA THR A 195 -12.25 -5.55 18.31
C THR A 195 -11.89 -6.66 19.28
N SER A 196 -12.83 -7.06 20.14
CA SER A 196 -12.75 -8.27 20.94
C SER A 196 -13.80 -9.27 20.48
N THR A 197 -13.38 -10.53 20.29
CA THR A 197 -14.30 -11.62 19.94
C THR A 197 -14.81 -12.28 21.21
N ILE A 198 -16.13 -12.37 21.36
CA ILE A 198 -16.77 -12.92 22.55
C ILE A 198 -17.48 -14.23 22.18
N THR A 199 -17.19 -15.29 22.94
CA THR A 199 -17.77 -16.62 22.77
C THR A 199 -18.57 -17.00 24.01
N CYS A 200 -19.86 -17.32 23.83
CA CYS A 200 -20.72 -17.91 24.83
C CYS A 200 -21.02 -19.36 24.48
N THR A 201 -20.71 -20.29 25.39
CA THR A 201 -21.07 -21.70 25.27
C THR A 201 -22.18 -22.02 26.26
N ALA A 202 -23.30 -22.53 25.76
CA ALA A 202 -24.47 -22.83 26.56
C ALA A 202 -25.17 -24.09 26.04
N TYR A 203 -25.94 -24.76 26.90
CA TYR A 203 -26.85 -25.84 26.54
C TYR A 203 -28.17 -25.70 27.28
N ASP A 204 -29.21 -26.34 26.74
CA ASP A 204 -30.49 -26.47 27.40
C ASP A 204 -30.71 -27.92 27.88
N PRO A 205 -31.10 -28.15 29.16
CA PRO A 205 -31.35 -29.51 29.65
C PRO A 205 -32.48 -30.26 28.94
N ASN A 206 -33.47 -29.55 28.36
CA ASN A 206 -34.54 -30.13 27.54
C ASN A 206 -34.13 -30.32 26.07
N GLY A 207 -32.91 -29.92 25.70
CA GLY A 207 -32.41 -29.98 24.32
C GLY A 207 -33.03 -28.92 23.41
N ASP A 208 -33.58 -27.85 23.98
CA ASP A 208 -34.22 -26.78 23.22
C ASP A 208 -33.22 -25.90 22.47
N THR A 209 -33.65 -25.39 21.31
CA THR A 209 -32.82 -24.48 20.50
C THR A 209 -32.63 -23.15 21.21
N LEU A 210 -31.38 -22.74 21.35
CA LEU A 210 -31.00 -21.52 22.07
C LEU A 210 -30.97 -20.29 21.17
N THR A 211 -31.44 -19.16 21.70
CA THR A 211 -31.27 -17.82 21.11
C THR A 211 -30.39 -16.96 22.02
N TYR A 212 -29.56 -16.10 21.41
CA TYR A 212 -28.59 -15.27 22.12
C TYR A 212 -28.91 -13.79 21.91
N THR A 213 -29.00 -13.06 23.01
CA THR A 213 -29.18 -11.60 23.01
C THR A 213 -27.99 -10.98 23.73
N TRP A 214 -27.36 -10.01 23.09
CA TRP A 214 -26.15 -9.37 23.60
C TRP A 214 -26.38 -7.89 23.82
N THR A 215 -25.88 -7.38 24.94
CA THR A 215 -25.99 -5.97 25.29
C THR A 215 -24.64 -5.45 25.77
N SER A 216 -24.30 -4.22 25.37
CA SER A 216 -23.15 -3.49 25.87
C SER A 216 -23.59 -2.07 26.20
N GLY A 217 -23.15 -1.53 27.34
CA GLY A 217 -23.49 -0.14 27.71
C GLY A 217 -22.93 0.87 26.70
N THR A 218 -21.74 0.61 26.18
CA THR A 218 -21.08 1.35 25.10
C THR A 218 -20.26 0.39 24.23
N GLY A 219 -19.77 0.86 23.08
CA GLY A 219 -19.19 0.00 22.05
C GLY A 219 -20.24 -0.61 21.13
N THR A 220 -19.80 -1.19 20.02
CA THR A 220 -20.68 -1.71 18.96
C THR A 220 -20.64 -3.24 18.94
N ILE A 221 -21.81 -3.88 19.00
CA ILE A 221 -21.94 -5.32 18.87
C ILE A 221 -22.22 -5.70 17.41
N LEU A 222 -21.46 -6.66 16.88
CA LEU A 222 -21.64 -7.24 15.56
C LEU A 222 -21.89 -8.75 15.69
N GLY A 223 -23.15 -9.16 15.50
CA GLY A 223 -23.60 -10.55 15.58
C GLY A 223 -24.59 -10.80 16.73
N ASN A 224 -25.28 -11.94 16.68
CA ASN A 224 -26.31 -12.36 17.64
C ASN A 224 -26.32 -13.88 17.87
N SER A 225 -25.19 -14.54 17.67
CA SER A 225 -25.04 -15.99 17.84
C SER A 225 -24.28 -16.31 19.15
N SER A 226 -23.86 -17.56 19.32
CA SER A 226 -22.92 -17.97 20.37
C SER A 226 -21.54 -17.32 20.25
N LEU A 227 -21.24 -16.72 19.09
CA LEU A 227 -20.03 -15.95 18.80
C LEU A 227 -20.41 -14.56 18.26
N LEU A 228 -19.72 -13.52 18.71
CA LEU A 228 -19.83 -12.16 18.16
C LEU A 228 -18.51 -11.39 18.23
N ALA A 229 -18.47 -10.24 17.54
CA ALA A 229 -17.43 -9.24 17.66
C ALA A 229 -17.95 -7.98 18.36
N TRP A 230 -17.23 -7.51 19.37
CA TRP A 230 -17.49 -6.25 20.07
C TRP A 230 -16.39 -5.25 19.74
N ILE A 231 -16.77 -4.06 19.24
CA ILE A 231 -15.86 -2.97 18.90
C ILE A 231 -15.84 -1.97 20.06
N ALA A 232 -14.66 -1.74 20.61
CA ALA A 232 -14.43 -0.82 21.72
C ALA A 232 -14.79 0.63 21.38
N PRO A 233 -15.37 1.39 22.31
CA PRO A 233 -15.56 2.82 22.15
C PRO A 233 -14.21 3.58 22.20
N GLN A 234 -14.27 4.89 21.95
CA GLN A 234 -13.09 5.76 21.97
C GLN A 234 -12.50 6.00 23.38
N PRO A 235 -13.30 6.29 24.43
CA PRO A 235 -12.76 6.47 25.77
C PRO A 235 -12.11 5.20 26.31
N VAL A 236 -11.01 5.34 27.04
CA VAL A 236 -10.43 4.26 27.83
C VAL A 236 -11.29 3.95 29.06
N GLY A 237 -11.28 2.71 29.50
CA GLY A 237 -12.04 2.25 30.66
C GLY A 237 -12.32 0.75 30.63
N THR A 238 -12.97 0.25 31.67
CA THR A 238 -13.43 -1.13 31.71
C THR A 238 -14.91 -1.19 31.28
N TYR A 239 -15.22 -2.05 30.34
CA TYR A 239 -16.54 -2.17 29.72
C TYR A 239 -17.13 -3.54 29.97
N THR A 240 -18.43 -3.58 30.28
CA THR A 240 -19.17 -4.83 30.50
C THR A 240 -20.01 -5.17 29.28
N VAL A 241 -19.87 -6.41 28.80
CA VAL A 241 -20.75 -7.01 27.79
C VAL A 241 -21.54 -8.15 28.42
N SER A 242 -22.85 -8.12 28.25
CA SER A 242 -23.80 -9.09 28.81
C SER A 242 -24.32 -10.02 27.72
N CYS A 243 -24.30 -11.32 28.01
CA CYS A 243 -24.91 -12.37 27.20
C CYS A 243 -26.16 -12.90 27.90
N GLN A 244 -27.30 -12.83 27.23
CA GLN A 244 -28.53 -13.51 27.64
C GLN A 244 -28.82 -14.65 26.66
N VAL A 245 -29.08 -15.85 27.18
CA VAL A 245 -29.42 -17.06 26.43
C VAL A 245 -30.85 -17.46 26.79
N SER A 246 -31.68 -17.74 25.79
CA SER A 246 -33.09 -18.11 25.94
C SER A 246 -33.39 -19.43 25.24
N ASP A 247 -34.23 -20.27 25.86
CA ASP A 247 -34.75 -21.52 25.29
C ASP A 247 -36.01 -21.31 24.42
N ASN A 248 -36.51 -20.07 24.31
CA ASN A 248 -37.77 -19.69 23.66
C ASN A 248 -39.03 -20.34 24.25
N LYS A 249 -38.93 -20.91 25.46
CA LYS A 249 -40.03 -21.48 26.26
C LYS A 249 -40.13 -20.84 27.66
N GLY A 250 -39.42 -19.73 27.87
CA GLY A 250 -39.49 -18.89 29.07
C GLY A 250 -38.32 -19.09 30.03
N GLY A 251 -37.42 -20.03 29.75
CA GLY A 251 -36.16 -20.16 30.47
C GLY A 251 -35.10 -19.22 29.91
N ILE A 252 -34.39 -18.54 30.83
CA ILE A 252 -33.29 -17.64 30.48
C ILE A 252 -32.07 -17.89 31.38
N ALA A 253 -30.89 -17.65 30.84
CA ALA A 253 -29.64 -17.50 31.58
C ALA A 253 -28.91 -16.24 31.14
N GLN A 254 -28.19 -15.60 32.07
CA GLN A 254 -27.44 -14.38 31.78
C GLN A 254 -26.06 -14.43 32.43
N ARG A 255 -25.03 -13.97 31.72
CA ARG A 255 -23.68 -13.76 32.24
C ARG A 255 -23.02 -12.54 31.60
N ASP A 256 -22.15 -11.92 32.39
CA ASP A 256 -21.41 -10.72 31.99
C ASP A 256 -19.91 -11.02 31.87
N ILE A 257 -19.24 -10.29 31.00
CA ILE A 257 -17.78 -10.29 30.86
C ILE A 257 -17.27 -8.85 30.80
N GLN A 258 -16.10 -8.61 31.41
CA GLN A 258 -15.42 -7.32 31.37
C GLN A 258 -14.28 -7.34 30.35
N ILE A 259 -14.17 -6.27 29.57
CA ILE A 259 -13.10 -6.03 28.58
C ILE A 259 -12.52 -4.65 28.89
N VAL A 260 -11.20 -4.54 28.99
CA VAL A 260 -10.54 -3.25 29.28
C VAL A 260 -10.12 -2.58 27.98
N VAL A 261 -10.51 -1.32 27.80
CA VAL A 261 -10.02 -0.46 26.74
C VAL A 261 -8.90 0.39 27.34
N VAL A 262 -7.68 0.16 26.88
CA VAL A 262 -6.50 0.88 27.34
C VAL A 262 -5.81 1.54 26.16
N MET A 263 -5.24 2.74 26.38
CA MET A 263 -4.22 3.24 25.47
C MET A 263 -3.02 2.31 25.61
N GLY A 264 -2.50 1.79 24.50
CA GLY A 264 -1.25 1.06 24.51
C GLY A 264 -0.13 1.91 25.11
N VAL A 265 0.92 1.26 25.62
CA VAL A 265 2.16 1.98 25.99
C VAL A 265 2.75 2.51 24.69
N ASN A 266 2.92 3.83 24.60
CA ASN A 266 3.55 4.46 23.45
C ASN A 266 5.04 4.11 23.41
N HIS A 267 5.49 3.52 22.32
CA HIS A 267 6.87 3.27 21.99
C HIS A 267 7.39 4.46 21.20
N LEU A 268 8.57 4.95 21.57
CA LEU A 268 9.23 6.03 20.84
C LEU A 268 9.63 5.57 19.42
N PRO A 269 9.64 6.49 18.43
CA PRO A 269 10.04 6.16 17.08
C PRO A 269 11.53 5.82 17.02
N ARG A 270 11.90 4.90 16.12
CA ARG A 270 13.29 4.52 15.85
C ARG A 270 13.73 5.08 14.50
N MET A 271 14.85 5.81 14.48
CA MET A 271 15.53 6.15 13.23
C MET A 271 16.45 5.00 12.80
N ASP A 272 16.20 4.44 11.62
CA ASP A 272 16.94 3.32 11.07
C ASP A 272 18.18 3.79 10.29
N SER A 273 18.02 4.86 9.51
CA SER A 273 19.12 5.45 8.74
C SER A 273 18.85 6.90 8.39
N LEU A 274 19.91 7.70 8.37
CA LEU A 274 19.89 9.05 7.82
C LEU A 274 21.03 9.17 6.80
N THR A 275 20.68 9.45 5.55
CA THR A 275 21.63 9.39 4.43
C THR A 275 21.55 10.64 3.56
N ALA A 276 22.69 11.01 2.97
CA ALA A 276 22.79 12.08 1.98
C ALA A 276 23.20 11.48 0.62
N ASN A 277 22.49 11.84 -0.44
CA ASN A 277 22.80 11.40 -1.80
C ASN A 277 22.72 12.57 -2.81
N PRO A 278 23.84 13.02 -3.38
CA PRO A 278 25.21 12.58 -3.08
C PRO A 278 25.72 13.12 -1.74
N ALA A 279 26.66 12.41 -1.11
CA ALA A 279 27.30 12.84 0.15
C ALA A 279 28.45 13.84 -0.06
N MET A 280 28.81 14.11 -1.31
CA MET A 280 29.83 15.08 -1.70
C MET A 280 29.31 15.92 -2.87
N LEU A 281 29.48 17.23 -2.75
CA LEU A 281 28.92 18.23 -3.64
C LEU A 281 29.95 19.29 -4.01
N ALA A 282 29.70 19.94 -5.13
CA ALA A 282 30.24 21.24 -5.46
C ALA A 282 29.45 22.33 -4.69
N PRO A 283 30.04 23.51 -4.37
CA PRO A 283 29.30 24.68 -3.90
C PRO A 283 27.99 24.94 -4.65
N ALA A 284 26.93 25.31 -3.93
CA ALA A 284 25.56 25.47 -4.44
C ALA A 284 24.92 24.21 -5.05
N GLY A 285 25.55 23.04 -4.95
CA GLY A 285 24.97 21.76 -5.31
C GLY A 285 23.88 21.31 -4.34
N THR A 286 23.07 20.33 -4.78
CA THR A 286 21.94 19.79 -4.01
C THR A 286 22.14 18.33 -3.65
N SER A 287 21.79 17.96 -2.42
CA SER A 287 21.78 16.58 -1.92
C SER A 287 20.38 16.19 -1.47
N ALA A 288 19.92 15.01 -1.85
CA ALA A 288 18.73 14.41 -1.27
C ALA A 288 19.09 13.84 0.11
N ILE A 289 18.44 14.36 1.15
CA ILE A 289 18.59 13.86 2.52
C ILE A 289 17.37 13.01 2.85
N ILE A 290 17.61 11.75 3.19
CA ILE A 290 16.57 10.74 3.42
C ILE A 290 16.70 10.21 4.84
N CYS A 291 15.62 10.33 5.61
CA CYS A 291 15.47 9.78 6.95
C CYS A 291 14.49 8.60 6.91
N ASN A 292 15.01 7.39 7.08
CA ASN A 292 14.18 6.20 7.27
C ASN A 292 13.97 5.99 8.76
N ALA A 293 12.72 6.04 9.20
CA ALA A 293 12.32 5.82 10.58
C ALA A 293 11.05 4.97 10.64
N TYR A 294 10.89 4.30 11.77
CA TYR A 294 9.81 3.36 12.01
C TYR A 294 9.28 3.53 13.44
N ASP A 295 7.98 3.29 13.61
CA ASP A 295 7.30 3.26 14.90
C ASP A 295 6.58 1.93 15.07
N SER A 296 6.79 1.25 16.21
CA SER A 296 6.19 -0.06 16.46
C SER A 296 4.69 -0.01 16.72
N ASP A 297 4.17 1.14 17.14
CA ASP A 297 2.73 1.35 17.34
C ASP A 297 2.04 1.79 16.04
N VAL A 298 2.80 1.93 14.95
CA VAL A 298 2.32 2.36 13.63
C VAL A 298 1.75 3.79 13.68
N ASP A 299 2.29 4.62 14.57
CA ASP A 299 1.94 6.02 14.67
C ASP A 299 2.47 6.83 13.48
N ALA A 300 1.75 7.90 13.14
CA ALA A 300 2.14 8.79 12.05
C ALA A 300 3.36 9.63 12.45
N LEU A 301 4.44 9.52 11.66
CA LEU A 301 5.69 10.20 11.94
C LEU A 301 5.75 11.63 11.40
N ILE A 302 6.22 12.55 12.24
CA ILE A 302 6.43 13.96 11.95
C ILE A 302 7.94 14.22 11.88
N TYR A 303 8.40 14.82 10.78
CA TYR A 303 9.81 15.06 10.51
C TYR A 303 10.13 16.55 10.58
N THR A 304 11.14 16.89 11.39
CA THR A 304 11.69 18.24 11.50
C THR A 304 13.15 18.23 11.08
N TRP A 305 13.49 19.11 10.14
CA TRP A 305 14.81 19.17 9.53
C TRP A 305 15.54 20.45 9.94
N ILE A 306 16.81 20.33 10.31
CA ILE A 306 17.64 21.45 10.78
C ILE A 306 18.99 21.39 10.08
N SER A 307 19.47 22.53 9.58
CA SER A 307 20.84 22.71 9.11
C SER A 307 21.34 24.07 9.54
N ASP A 308 22.57 24.15 10.03
CA ASP A 308 23.18 25.41 10.48
C ASP A 308 23.42 26.38 9.31
N THR A 309 23.64 25.84 8.11
CA THR A 309 23.86 26.58 6.86
C THR A 309 23.25 25.85 5.66
N GLY A 310 23.21 26.50 4.50
CA GLY A 310 22.49 25.98 3.33
C GLY A 310 20.97 26.14 3.47
N THR A 311 20.22 25.61 2.51
CA THR A 311 18.75 25.70 2.51
C THR A 311 18.12 24.32 2.38
N ILE A 312 17.01 24.11 3.10
CA ILE A 312 16.24 22.86 3.05
C ILE A 312 14.92 23.14 2.33
N LEU A 313 14.58 22.31 1.35
CA LEU A 313 13.31 22.35 0.63
C LEU A 313 12.59 21.00 0.75
N GLY A 314 11.31 21.05 1.12
CA GLY A 314 10.46 19.87 1.28
C GLY A 314 10.10 19.56 2.74
N THR A 315 9.32 18.49 2.94
CA THR A 315 8.86 18.00 4.24
C THR A 315 8.76 16.47 4.21
N GLY A 316 8.56 15.84 5.38
CA GLY A 316 8.43 14.38 5.48
C GLY A 316 9.78 13.67 5.58
N SER A 317 9.80 12.39 5.18
CA SER A 317 10.98 11.51 5.31
C SER A 317 12.12 11.83 4.35
N GLN A 318 11.90 12.73 3.38
CA GLN A 318 12.93 13.15 2.43
C GLN A 318 12.84 14.65 2.18
N VAL A 319 14.00 15.30 2.14
CA VAL A 319 14.15 16.71 1.76
C VAL A 319 15.31 16.88 0.80
N VAL A 320 15.34 18.03 0.12
CA VAL A 320 16.49 18.46 -0.68
C VAL A 320 17.24 19.53 0.12
N TRP A 321 18.53 19.29 0.36
CA TRP A 321 19.42 20.27 0.96
C TRP A 321 20.33 20.88 -0.11
N THR A 322 20.37 22.21 -0.18
CA THR A 322 21.27 22.97 -1.06
C THR A 322 22.45 23.47 -0.24
N SER A 323 23.65 23.09 -0.66
CA SER A 323 24.90 23.49 0.00
C SER A 323 25.18 24.99 -0.12
N PRO A 324 25.82 25.61 0.89
CA PRO A 324 26.26 26.99 0.79
C PRO A 324 27.48 27.13 -0.16
N LEU A 325 27.89 28.37 -0.42
CA LEU A 325 29.04 28.67 -1.30
C LEU A 325 30.42 28.27 -0.72
N PRO A 326 30.71 28.46 0.59
CA PRO A 326 32.02 28.08 1.10
C PRO A 326 32.21 26.56 1.09
N SER A 327 33.40 26.09 0.68
CA SER A 327 33.78 24.69 0.84
C SER A 327 33.89 24.33 2.32
N GLY A 328 33.49 23.11 2.68
CA GLY A 328 33.48 22.64 4.05
C GLY A 328 32.71 21.34 4.22
N THR A 329 32.67 20.82 5.43
CA THR A 329 31.78 19.71 5.78
C THR A 329 30.61 20.27 6.57
N TYR A 330 29.39 20.01 6.11
CA TYR A 330 28.16 20.54 6.68
C TYR A 330 27.32 19.41 7.24
N SER A 331 26.58 19.68 8.31
CA SER A 331 25.72 18.69 8.96
C SER A 331 24.25 19.05 8.78
N VAL A 332 23.47 18.09 8.28
CA VAL A 332 22.00 18.17 8.23
C VAL A 332 21.44 17.21 9.26
N SER A 333 20.56 17.71 10.13
CA SER A 333 19.95 16.94 11.21
C SER A 333 18.47 16.70 10.96
N CYS A 334 17.99 15.54 11.39
CA CYS A 334 16.58 15.18 11.37
C CYS A 334 16.11 14.81 12.78
N GLU A 335 14.95 15.31 13.15
CA GLU A 335 14.17 14.87 14.32
C GLU A 335 12.87 14.24 13.83
N VAL A 336 12.58 13.04 14.30
CA VAL A 336 11.37 12.28 14.00
C VAL A 336 10.57 12.15 15.29
N SER A 337 9.30 12.56 15.26
CA SER A 337 8.37 12.44 16.38
C SER A 337 7.13 11.62 16.00
N ASP A 338 6.60 10.87 16.95
CA ASP A 338 5.33 10.13 16.85
C ASP A 338 4.09 10.99 17.16
N GLY A 339 4.27 12.27 17.51
CA GLY A 339 3.18 13.16 17.93
C GLY A 339 2.57 12.83 19.30
N ARG A 340 3.11 11.82 20.00
CA ARG A 340 2.69 11.32 21.32
C ARG A 340 3.77 11.47 22.39
N GLY A 341 4.87 12.14 22.04
CA GLY A 341 5.96 12.53 22.94
C GLY A 341 7.23 11.72 22.75
N GLY A 342 7.23 10.69 21.91
CA GLY A 342 8.44 10.00 21.47
C GLY A 342 9.16 10.81 20.40
N ILE A 343 10.49 10.84 20.50
CA ILE A 343 11.38 11.50 19.54
C ILE A 343 12.62 10.66 19.28
N SER A 344 13.12 10.71 18.04
CA SER A 344 14.43 10.20 17.64
C SER A 344 15.17 11.23 16.79
N ARG A 345 16.47 11.37 16.99
CA ARG A 345 17.31 12.39 16.34
C ARG A 345 18.52 11.74 15.67
N GLY A 346 18.95 12.32 14.57
CA GLY A 346 20.19 11.93 13.88
C GLY A 346 20.73 13.09 13.03
N SER A 347 22.00 12.98 12.63
CA SER A 347 22.63 13.91 11.70
C SER A 347 23.46 13.17 10.66
N VAL A 348 23.60 13.80 9.48
CA VAL A 348 24.44 13.32 8.39
C VAL A 348 25.33 14.46 7.90
N SER A 349 26.59 14.13 7.61
CA SER A 349 27.55 15.08 7.07
C SER A 349 27.61 15.04 5.54
N VAL A 350 27.64 16.20 4.91
CA VAL A 350 27.79 16.40 3.46
C VAL A 350 29.04 17.24 3.22
N ALA A 351 29.96 16.72 2.42
CA ALA A 351 31.18 17.43 2.05
C ALA A 351 30.93 18.34 0.83
N VAL A 352 31.32 19.60 0.92
CA VAL A 352 31.25 20.58 -0.16
C VAL A 352 32.67 20.95 -0.55
N ILE A 353 33.07 20.57 -1.75
CA ILE A 353 34.43 20.73 -2.26
C ILE A 353 34.42 21.59 -3.51
N ASN A 354 35.37 22.50 -3.60
CA ASN A 354 35.61 23.27 -4.81
C ASN A 354 36.11 22.34 -5.92
N GLN A 355 35.57 22.45 -7.13
CA GLN A 355 36.05 21.70 -8.28
C GLN A 355 37.05 22.54 -9.06
N LEU A 356 38.09 21.90 -9.59
CA LEU A 356 39.14 22.61 -10.33
C LEU A 356 38.62 23.12 -11.68
N PRO A 357 39.12 24.27 -12.16
CA PRO A 357 38.81 24.75 -13.51
C PRO A 357 39.45 23.83 -14.56
N VAL A 358 38.91 23.86 -15.79
CA VAL A 358 39.41 23.06 -16.92
C VAL A 358 39.64 23.96 -18.12
N ILE A 359 40.88 23.97 -18.65
CA ILE A 359 41.19 24.61 -19.94
C ILE A 359 40.73 23.68 -21.07
N ASN A 360 39.74 24.12 -21.85
CA ASN A 360 39.18 23.37 -22.97
C ASN A 360 40.04 23.54 -24.23
N SER A 361 40.46 24.77 -24.54
CA SER A 361 41.32 25.06 -25.68
C SER A 361 42.33 26.16 -25.37
N LEU A 362 43.52 26.04 -25.95
CA LEU A 362 44.52 27.11 -25.97
C LEU A 362 45.11 27.15 -27.39
N THR A 363 44.89 28.25 -28.10
CA THR A 363 45.25 28.37 -29.52
C THR A 363 46.04 29.63 -29.79
N ALA A 364 46.92 29.56 -30.79
CA ALA A 364 47.67 30.70 -31.32
C ALA A 364 47.20 30.99 -32.76
N ASN A 365 47.05 32.27 -33.10
CA ASN A 365 46.70 32.66 -34.46
C ASN A 365 47.37 33.99 -34.84
N PRO A 366 48.35 34.00 -35.77
CA PRO A 366 48.89 32.84 -36.48
C PRO A 366 49.85 31.98 -35.63
N GLU A 367 49.99 30.70 -35.97
CA GLU A 367 50.95 29.78 -35.31
C GLU A 367 52.38 29.92 -35.85
N MET A 368 52.56 30.60 -36.99
CA MET A 368 53.84 30.85 -37.62
C MET A 368 54.04 32.34 -37.92
N LEU A 369 55.18 32.89 -37.52
CA LEU A 369 55.50 34.31 -37.60
C LEU A 369 56.87 34.56 -38.23
N ALA A 370 57.03 35.75 -38.81
CA ALA A 370 58.35 36.34 -39.02
C ALA A 370 58.85 36.98 -37.70
N PRO A 371 60.17 37.19 -37.54
CA PRO A 371 60.74 37.90 -36.39
C PRO A 371 60.06 39.25 -36.11
N GLY A 372 59.62 39.47 -34.87
CA GLY A 372 58.89 40.67 -34.46
C GLY A 372 57.39 40.68 -34.82
N GLY A 373 56.87 39.64 -35.46
CA GLY A 373 55.45 39.47 -35.72
C GLY A 373 54.63 39.19 -34.45
N THR A 374 53.31 39.32 -34.53
CA THR A 374 52.37 39.13 -33.42
C THR A 374 51.41 37.96 -33.65
N SER A 375 51.04 37.27 -32.57
CA SER A 375 50.03 36.20 -32.56
C SER A 375 49.00 36.45 -31.46
N PHE A 376 47.72 36.23 -31.78
CA PHE A 376 46.65 36.23 -30.79
C PHE A 376 46.60 34.87 -30.10
N ILE A 377 46.78 34.87 -28.78
CA ILE A 377 46.69 33.66 -27.97
C ILE A 377 45.36 33.66 -27.23
N THR A 378 44.53 32.65 -27.44
CA THR A 378 43.18 32.56 -26.88
C THR A 378 43.03 31.30 -26.02
N CYS A 379 42.64 31.48 -24.76
CA CYS A 379 42.33 30.41 -23.82
C CYS A 379 40.82 30.34 -23.59
N THR A 380 40.23 29.16 -23.73
CA THR A 380 38.86 28.88 -23.29
C THR A 380 38.89 27.90 -22.13
N ALA A 381 38.19 28.24 -21.04
CA ALA A 381 38.11 27.43 -19.84
C ALA A 381 36.65 27.31 -19.36
N THR A 382 36.36 26.24 -18.64
CA THR A 382 35.09 26.00 -17.96
C THR A 382 35.35 25.57 -16.54
N ASP A 383 34.44 25.95 -15.65
CA ASP A 383 34.51 25.62 -14.25
C ASP A 383 33.21 24.92 -13.86
N PRO A 384 33.25 23.73 -13.25
CA PRO A 384 32.03 23.03 -12.84
C PRO A 384 31.18 23.79 -11.81
N ASN A 385 31.79 24.67 -11.02
CA ASN A 385 31.13 25.57 -10.08
C ASN A 385 30.68 26.90 -10.72
N ASN A 386 31.02 27.11 -12.00
CA ASN A 386 30.80 28.35 -12.74
C ASN A 386 31.47 29.56 -12.03
N ASP A 387 32.62 29.32 -11.42
CA ASP A 387 33.44 30.35 -10.78
C ASP A 387 34.03 31.33 -11.80
N THR A 388 34.39 32.53 -11.32
CA THR A 388 34.99 33.57 -12.16
C THR A 388 36.49 33.33 -12.31
N PHE A 389 36.98 33.33 -13.55
CA PHE A 389 38.38 33.06 -13.83
C PHE A 389 39.31 34.26 -13.64
N VAL A 390 40.49 33.96 -13.10
CA VAL A 390 41.67 34.82 -13.15
C VAL A 390 42.69 34.18 -14.08
N TYR A 391 43.07 34.89 -15.14
CA TYR A 391 44.03 34.42 -16.14
C TYR A 391 45.41 35.02 -15.87
N THR A 392 46.42 34.15 -15.76
CA THR A 392 47.83 34.53 -15.68
C THR A 392 48.54 34.01 -16.92
N TRP A 393 49.22 34.90 -17.64
CA TRP A 393 49.94 34.57 -18.86
C TRP A 393 51.43 34.73 -18.66
N THR A 394 52.21 33.73 -19.10
CA THR A 394 53.67 33.80 -19.08
C THR A 394 54.25 33.35 -20.41
N SER A 395 55.37 33.95 -20.81
CA SER A 395 56.15 33.53 -21.96
C SER A 395 57.63 33.60 -21.58
N GLY A 396 58.41 32.57 -21.90
CA GLY A 396 59.85 32.59 -21.61
C GLY A 396 60.59 33.72 -22.33
N THR A 397 60.20 34.01 -23.57
CA THR A 397 60.72 35.10 -24.40
C THR A 397 59.60 35.70 -25.26
N GLY A 398 59.81 36.93 -25.74
CA GLY A 398 58.77 37.72 -26.40
C GLY A 398 58.02 38.60 -25.41
N THR A 399 57.06 39.39 -25.89
CA THR A 399 56.28 40.32 -25.05
C THR A 399 54.79 40.00 -25.13
N ILE A 400 54.14 39.96 -23.96
CA ILE A 400 52.69 39.76 -23.83
C ILE A 400 52.04 41.11 -23.58
N THR A 401 50.96 41.39 -24.31
CA THR A 401 50.08 42.54 -24.04
C THR A 401 48.62 42.08 -23.98
N GLY A 402 47.85 42.67 -23.08
CA GLY A 402 46.46 42.25 -22.79
C GLY A 402 46.35 41.40 -21.52
N THR A 403 45.11 41.05 -21.17
CA THR A 403 44.74 40.24 -20.00
C THR A 403 43.49 39.40 -20.32
N ASN A 404 43.03 38.58 -19.38
CA ASN A 404 41.84 37.73 -19.50
C ASN A 404 42.02 36.57 -20.50
N SER A 405 40.94 36.12 -21.15
CA SER A 405 40.91 34.92 -22.01
C SER A 405 41.65 35.05 -23.33
N GLN A 406 42.12 36.24 -23.70
CA GLN A 406 42.90 36.46 -24.91
C GLN A 406 43.98 37.53 -24.71
N ILE A 407 45.18 37.25 -25.22
CA ILE A 407 46.31 38.18 -25.23
C ILE A 407 46.93 38.28 -26.63
N VAL A 408 47.76 39.30 -26.83
CA VAL A 408 48.64 39.42 -28.00
C VAL A 408 50.07 39.14 -27.56
N TRP A 409 50.69 38.13 -28.17
CA TRP A 409 52.09 37.80 -27.98
C TRP A 409 52.92 38.29 -29.17
N THR A 410 54.00 39.02 -28.90
CA THR A 410 54.95 39.52 -29.92
C THR A 410 56.23 38.69 -29.86
N SER A 411 56.60 38.14 -31.02
CA SER A 411 57.77 37.26 -31.15
C SER A 411 59.10 38.01 -30.97
N PRO A 412 60.14 37.34 -30.43
CA PRO A 412 61.52 37.83 -30.50
C PRO A 412 62.03 38.00 -31.94
N LEU A 413 63.18 38.67 -32.09
CA LEU A 413 63.82 38.86 -33.39
C LEU A 413 64.59 37.62 -33.90
N SER A 414 64.67 36.55 -33.11
CA SER A 414 65.34 35.30 -33.48
C SER A 414 64.33 34.23 -33.86
N SER A 415 64.67 33.43 -34.88
CA SER A 415 63.90 32.25 -35.25
C SER A 415 63.95 31.18 -34.16
N GLY A 416 62.85 30.46 -33.97
CA GLY A 416 62.72 29.40 -32.98
C GLY A 416 61.27 29.04 -32.71
N THR A 417 61.03 27.97 -31.95
CA THR A 417 59.71 27.64 -31.44
C THR A 417 59.60 28.15 -30.01
N TYR A 418 58.61 28.99 -29.76
CA TYR A 418 58.38 29.65 -28.48
C TYR A 418 57.11 29.15 -27.84
N SER A 419 57.11 29.03 -26.51
CA SER A 419 55.95 28.57 -25.74
C SER A 419 55.34 29.73 -24.96
N VAL A 420 54.02 29.83 -25.02
CA VAL A 420 53.20 30.73 -24.22
C VAL A 420 52.30 29.88 -23.32
N THR A 421 52.34 30.16 -22.03
CA THR A 421 51.65 29.44 -20.98
C THR A 421 50.44 30.25 -20.51
N CYS A 422 49.28 29.60 -20.45
CA CYS A 422 48.09 30.10 -19.77
C CYS A 422 47.86 29.33 -18.47
N GLU A 423 47.73 30.06 -17.37
CA GLU A 423 47.21 29.56 -16.10
C GLU A 423 45.84 30.20 -15.84
N VAL A 424 44.87 29.37 -15.47
CA VAL A 424 43.50 29.77 -15.14
C VAL A 424 43.23 29.36 -13.70
N SER A 425 42.97 30.33 -12.84
CA SER A 425 42.53 30.09 -11.46
C SER A 425 41.05 30.45 -11.30
N ASP A 426 40.34 29.67 -10.49
CA ASP A 426 38.95 29.92 -10.08
C ASP A 426 38.83 30.92 -8.89
N GLY A 427 39.96 31.40 -8.34
CA GLY A 427 39.97 32.25 -7.15
C GLY A 427 39.54 31.57 -5.85
N LYS A 428 39.32 30.25 -5.88
CA LYS A 428 38.93 29.35 -4.76
C LYS A 428 39.96 28.27 -4.49
N GLY A 429 41.13 28.36 -5.11
CA GLY A 429 42.28 27.48 -4.90
C GLY A 429 42.45 26.41 -5.98
N GLY A 430 41.54 26.34 -6.96
CA GLY A 430 41.72 25.54 -8.15
C GLY A 430 42.50 26.29 -9.23
N ILE A 431 43.37 25.54 -9.91
CA ILE A 431 44.27 26.05 -10.95
C ILE A 431 44.35 25.01 -12.08
N ALA A 432 44.27 25.48 -13.32
CA ALA A 432 44.58 24.72 -14.53
C ALA A 432 45.62 25.46 -15.36
N GLN A 433 46.54 24.72 -15.98
CA GLN A 433 47.61 25.29 -16.78
C GLN A 433 47.75 24.53 -18.11
N ARG A 434 48.02 25.27 -19.18
CA ARG A 434 48.29 24.71 -20.52
C ARG A 434 49.26 25.61 -21.29
N ASP A 435 50.03 25.01 -22.18
CA ASP A 435 50.96 25.70 -23.07
C ASP A 435 50.54 25.60 -24.54
N VAL A 436 50.89 26.63 -25.32
CA VAL A 436 50.79 26.62 -26.78
C VAL A 436 52.12 27.04 -27.39
N GLN A 437 52.45 26.50 -28.57
CA GLN A 437 53.68 26.79 -29.28
C GLN A 437 53.42 27.72 -30.48
N VAL A 438 54.33 28.67 -30.70
CA VAL A 438 54.36 29.57 -31.86
C VAL A 438 55.74 29.49 -32.50
N VAL A 439 55.77 29.24 -33.81
CA VAL A 439 57.01 29.08 -34.57
C VAL A 439 57.40 30.38 -35.25
N VAL A 440 58.63 30.84 -35.04
CA VAL A 440 59.19 32.03 -35.69
C VAL A 440 60.23 31.56 -36.70
N VAL A 441 60.02 31.88 -37.96
CA VAL A 441 60.92 31.50 -39.06
C VAL A 441 61.52 32.75 -39.70
N MET A 442 62.83 32.77 -39.90
CA MET A 442 63.43 33.73 -40.82
C MET A 442 63.10 33.26 -42.24
N GLY A 443 62.45 34.10 -43.03
CA GLY A 443 62.17 33.80 -44.44
C GLY A 443 63.46 33.52 -45.22
N ALA A 444 63.39 32.69 -46.26
CA ALA A 444 64.51 32.50 -47.18
C ALA A 444 64.80 33.79 -47.95
N ASN A 445 66.09 34.10 -48.14
CA ASN A 445 66.54 35.23 -48.96
C ASN A 445 66.12 35.03 -50.43
N GLN A 446 65.62 36.06 -51.09
CA GLN A 446 65.30 36.07 -52.50
C GLN A 446 66.36 36.87 -53.27
N PRO A 447 66.86 36.37 -54.42
CA PRO A 447 67.89 37.09 -55.17
C PRO A 447 67.36 38.45 -55.68
N PRO A 448 68.26 39.43 -55.89
CA PRO A 448 67.88 40.73 -56.43
C PRO A 448 67.38 40.60 -57.86
N VAL A 449 66.54 41.53 -58.31
CA VAL A 449 65.94 41.55 -59.66
C VAL A 449 66.41 42.80 -60.42
N ILE A 450 66.99 42.62 -61.62
CA ILE A 450 67.34 43.73 -62.52
C ILE A 450 66.08 44.14 -63.31
N GLY A 451 65.58 45.35 -63.06
CA GLY A 451 64.42 45.91 -63.75
C GLY A 451 64.75 46.52 -65.12
N SER A 452 65.90 47.19 -65.25
CA SER A 452 66.41 47.63 -66.55
C SER A 452 67.92 47.87 -66.54
N LEU A 453 68.53 47.69 -67.71
CA LEU A 453 69.94 47.95 -67.98
C LEU A 453 70.07 48.73 -69.29
N THR A 454 70.58 49.96 -69.24
CA THR A 454 70.62 50.87 -70.39
C THR A 454 72.00 51.50 -70.58
N ALA A 455 72.31 51.86 -71.82
CA ALA A 455 73.55 52.54 -72.21
C ALA A 455 73.21 53.82 -72.96
N VAL A 456 73.83 54.95 -72.60
CA VAL A 456 73.60 56.25 -73.26
C VAL A 456 74.93 57.00 -73.43
N PRO A 457 75.38 57.27 -74.67
CA PRO A 457 74.78 56.86 -75.95
C PRO A 457 75.04 55.38 -76.27
N THR A 458 74.17 54.77 -77.09
CA THR A 458 74.33 53.39 -77.60
C THR A 458 75.22 53.30 -78.85
N THR A 459 75.68 54.43 -79.40
CA THR A 459 76.63 54.48 -80.52
C THR A 459 77.65 55.61 -80.31
N LEU A 460 78.93 55.29 -80.40
CA LEU A 460 80.04 56.18 -80.06
C LEU A 460 81.23 55.99 -81.03
N ALA A 461 82.09 57.00 -81.13
CA ALA A 461 83.41 56.85 -81.74
C ALA A 461 84.37 56.10 -80.80
N PRO A 462 85.48 55.53 -81.31
CA PRO A 462 86.55 54.98 -80.48
C PRO A 462 87.07 55.97 -79.43
N GLY A 463 87.23 55.51 -78.19
CA GLY A 463 87.61 56.35 -77.04
C GLY A 463 86.48 57.23 -76.47
N GLY A 464 85.27 57.14 -77.03
CA GLY A 464 84.08 57.78 -76.49
C GLY A 464 83.63 57.17 -75.15
N THR A 465 82.74 57.85 -74.44
CA THR A 465 82.21 57.39 -73.14
C THR A 465 80.70 57.18 -73.22
N SER A 466 80.23 56.01 -72.79
CA SER A 466 78.81 55.70 -72.58
C SER A 466 78.51 55.59 -71.10
N THR A 467 77.43 56.21 -70.64
CA THR A 467 76.93 56.00 -69.29
C THR A 467 76.06 54.74 -69.27
N ILE A 468 76.46 53.74 -68.50
CA ILE A 468 75.71 52.50 -68.30
C ILE A 468 74.99 52.58 -66.97
N THR A 469 73.66 52.36 -66.98
CA THR A 469 72.82 52.43 -65.77
C THR A 469 72.06 51.12 -65.58
N CYS A 470 72.22 50.50 -64.40
CA CYS A 470 71.48 49.33 -63.95
C CYS A 470 70.50 49.74 -62.84
N THR A 471 69.22 49.49 -63.05
CA THR A 471 68.19 49.61 -62.01
C THR A 471 67.80 48.23 -61.53
N ALA A 472 68.01 47.97 -60.25
CA ALA A 472 67.70 46.69 -59.62
C ALA A 472 67.04 46.91 -58.26
N THR A 473 66.24 45.93 -57.83
CA THR A 473 65.54 45.94 -56.54
C THR A 473 65.70 44.59 -55.87
N ASP A 474 65.80 44.60 -54.55
CA ASP A 474 65.80 43.38 -53.74
C ASP A 474 64.42 43.16 -53.10
N PRO A 475 63.79 41.97 -53.25
CA PRO A 475 62.51 41.68 -52.63
C PRO A 475 62.52 41.69 -51.09
N ASN A 476 63.67 41.45 -50.46
CA ASN A 476 63.88 41.52 -49.01
C ASN A 476 64.31 42.92 -48.54
N GLY A 477 64.55 43.85 -49.48
CA GLY A 477 65.01 45.21 -49.21
C GLY A 477 66.49 45.29 -48.86
N ASP A 478 67.27 44.24 -49.18
CA ASP A 478 68.69 44.19 -48.85
C ASP A 478 69.55 45.14 -49.72
N PRO A 479 70.65 45.69 -49.18
CA PRO A 479 71.54 46.57 -49.93
C PRO A 479 72.19 45.86 -51.13
N LEU A 480 72.17 46.51 -52.29
CA LEU A 480 72.66 45.93 -53.55
C LEU A 480 74.11 46.31 -53.87
N GLY A 481 74.94 45.29 -54.12
CA GLY A 481 76.26 45.43 -54.72
C GLY A 481 76.23 45.23 -56.24
N TYR A 482 77.01 46.03 -56.97
CA TYR A 482 77.05 46.03 -58.45
C TYR A 482 78.46 45.70 -58.94
N THR A 483 78.59 44.72 -59.83
CA THR A 483 79.83 44.35 -60.50
C THR A 483 79.67 44.47 -62.01
N TRP A 484 80.58 45.19 -62.65
CA TRP A 484 80.52 45.51 -64.07
C TRP A 484 81.63 44.79 -64.83
N THR A 485 81.27 44.02 -65.86
CA THR A 485 82.21 43.26 -66.70
C THR A 485 81.98 43.61 -68.17
N PRO A 486 82.81 44.46 -68.78
CA PRO A 486 82.78 44.68 -70.22
C PRO A 486 83.53 43.56 -70.95
N ASP A 487 83.12 43.23 -72.17
CA ASP A 487 83.91 42.35 -73.05
C ASP A 487 85.17 43.03 -73.61
N ALA A 488 85.14 44.35 -73.79
CA ALA A 488 86.29 45.21 -74.02
C ALA A 488 86.02 46.66 -73.60
N GLY A 489 87.07 47.47 -73.48
CA GLY A 489 86.98 48.85 -72.98
C GLY A 489 87.21 48.93 -71.46
N THR A 490 87.00 50.10 -70.87
CA THR A 490 87.30 50.37 -69.45
C THR A 490 86.07 50.89 -68.72
N ILE A 491 85.77 50.34 -67.54
CA ILE A 491 84.73 50.85 -66.64
C ILE A 491 85.36 51.82 -65.64
N LEU A 492 84.73 52.99 -65.46
CA LEU A 492 85.06 53.97 -64.42
C LEU A 492 83.84 54.18 -63.52
N GLY A 493 84.06 54.08 -62.21
CA GLY A 493 83.04 54.23 -61.18
C GLY A 493 82.54 52.90 -60.61
N THR A 494 81.60 52.99 -59.67
CA THR A 494 81.00 51.87 -58.94
C THR A 494 79.53 52.17 -58.65
N GLY A 495 78.73 51.14 -58.36
CA GLY A 495 77.32 51.29 -58.02
C GLY A 495 76.40 51.08 -59.22
N SER A 496 75.16 51.59 -59.13
CA SER A 496 74.10 51.38 -60.12
C SER A 496 74.33 52.11 -61.45
N GLN A 497 75.30 53.01 -61.53
CA GLN A 497 75.66 53.72 -62.74
C GLN A 497 77.19 53.83 -62.86
N VAL A 498 77.71 53.56 -64.05
CA VAL A 498 79.15 53.67 -64.36
C VAL A 498 79.37 54.30 -65.73
N ALA A 499 80.57 54.85 -65.94
CA ALA A 499 81.02 55.31 -67.24
C ALA A 499 81.84 54.20 -67.92
N TRP A 500 81.44 53.79 -69.11
CA TRP A 500 82.18 52.83 -69.93
C TRP A 500 82.86 53.54 -71.10
N ILE A 501 84.18 53.43 -71.16
CA ILE A 501 85.01 53.99 -72.24
C ILE A 501 85.18 52.94 -73.34
N THR A 502 84.80 53.31 -74.55
CA THR A 502 84.83 52.41 -75.71
C THR A 502 86.27 52.06 -76.09
N PRO A 503 86.55 50.81 -76.49
CA PRO A 503 87.86 50.42 -76.99
C PRO A 503 88.15 51.04 -78.37
N LEU A 504 89.41 50.94 -78.81
CA LEU A 504 89.85 51.54 -80.09
C LEU A 504 89.25 50.88 -81.35
N PRO A 505 89.11 49.54 -81.45
CA PRO A 505 88.53 48.92 -82.65
C PRO A 505 87.02 49.17 -82.74
N SER A 506 86.53 49.46 -83.95
CA SER A 506 85.09 49.49 -84.21
C SER A 506 84.47 48.11 -84.06
N GLY A 507 83.29 48.03 -83.45
CA GLY A 507 82.60 46.78 -83.16
C GLY A 507 81.40 46.99 -82.25
N THR A 508 80.61 45.94 -82.02
CA THR A 508 79.56 45.94 -81.00
C THR A 508 80.12 45.28 -79.76
N TYR A 509 80.06 45.99 -78.63
CA TYR A 509 80.60 45.55 -77.35
C TYR A 509 79.48 45.45 -76.33
N SER A 510 79.60 44.49 -75.43
CA SER A 510 78.62 44.20 -74.38
C SER A 510 79.19 44.53 -73.01
N VAL A 511 78.39 45.23 -72.20
CA VAL A 511 78.70 45.49 -70.80
C VAL A 511 77.70 44.72 -69.95
N THR A 512 78.20 43.79 -69.15
CA THR A 512 77.40 42.96 -68.25
C THR A 512 77.40 43.55 -66.85
N CYS A 513 76.22 43.73 -66.26
CA CYS A 513 76.02 44.08 -64.86
C CYS A 513 75.60 42.84 -64.09
N SER A 514 76.30 42.51 -63.00
CA SER A 514 75.88 41.52 -62.00
C SER A 514 75.55 42.23 -60.69
N VAL A 515 74.37 41.95 -60.14
CA VAL A 515 73.83 42.54 -58.90
C VAL A 515 73.70 41.44 -57.85
N SER A 516 74.18 41.70 -56.64
CA SER A 516 74.14 40.78 -55.49
C SER A 516 73.65 41.47 -54.22
N ASP A 517 72.93 40.75 -53.38
CA ASP A 517 72.47 41.16 -52.04
C ASP A 517 73.45 40.75 -50.91
N GLY A 518 74.52 40.02 -51.22
CA GLY A 518 75.49 39.51 -50.26
C GLY A 518 74.99 38.40 -49.32
N LYS A 519 73.74 37.92 -49.46
CA LYS A 519 73.11 36.93 -48.56
C LYS A 519 72.75 35.62 -49.22
N ALA A 520 72.64 35.58 -50.56
CA ALA A 520 72.83 34.44 -51.47
C ALA A 520 71.93 34.63 -52.69
N GLY A 521 72.54 34.69 -53.87
CA GLY A 521 71.84 34.94 -55.14
C GLY A 521 72.44 36.13 -55.89
N THR A 522 72.42 36.05 -57.22
CA THR A 522 72.86 37.14 -58.10
C THR A 522 71.96 37.22 -59.31
N SER A 523 71.65 38.43 -59.77
CA SER A 523 71.05 38.66 -61.09
C SER A 523 72.08 39.28 -62.02
N SER A 524 72.08 38.88 -63.30
CA SER A 524 72.98 39.46 -64.30
C SER A 524 72.24 39.78 -65.60
N ASN A 525 72.57 40.91 -66.22
CA ASN A 525 72.07 41.30 -67.53
C ASN A 525 73.16 42.05 -68.32
N SER A 526 73.04 42.12 -69.65
CA SER A 526 74.03 42.76 -70.52
C SER A 526 73.39 43.77 -71.47
N VAL A 527 74.10 44.85 -71.77
CA VAL A 527 73.69 45.86 -72.76
C VAL A 527 74.77 46.02 -73.83
N SER A 528 74.35 46.14 -75.09
CA SER A 528 75.26 46.28 -76.23
C SER A 528 75.38 47.74 -76.67
N VAL A 529 76.60 48.17 -76.95
CA VAL A 529 76.94 49.51 -77.45
C VAL A 529 77.79 49.36 -78.72
N VAL A 530 77.46 50.13 -79.76
CA VAL A 530 78.13 50.06 -81.07
C VAL A 530 79.22 51.13 -81.16
N VAL A 531 80.43 50.74 -81.53
CA VAL A 531 81.57 51.65 -81.73
C VAL A 531 81.83 51.75 -83.22
N THR A 532 81.68 52.95 -83.79
CA THR A 532 81.89 53.19 -85.22
C THR A 532 82.76 54.43 -85.45
N ASN A 533 83.62 54.38 -86.45
CA ASN A 533 84.33 55.57 -86.91
C ASN A 533 83.32 56.50 -87.59
N GLN A 534 83.01 57.63 -86.96
CA GLN A 534 82.26 58.68 -87.65
C GLN A 534 83.20 59.42 -88.62
N PRO A 535 82.76 59.71 -89.86
CA PRO A 535 83.51 60.56 -90.77
C PRO A 535 83.62 61.99 -90.17
N PRO A 536 84.73 62.71 -90.40
CA PRO A 536 84.93 64.04 -89.83
C PRO A 536 83.85 65.01 -90.32
N VAL A 537 83.16 65.66 -89.39
CA VAL A 537 82.26 66.78 -89.68
C VAL A 537 83.11 68.04 -89.76
N ILE A 538 83.36 68.54 -90.97
CA ILE A 538 83.99 69.86 -91.17
C ILE A 538 82.95 70.92 -90.83
N GLY A 539 83.16 71.65 -89.73
CA GLY A 539 82.39 72.85 -89.41
C GLY A 539 82.72 73.97 -90.39
N SER A 540 81.71 74.49 -91.07
CA SER A 540 81.85 75.71 -91.89
C SER A 540 82.07 76.93 -90.98
N LEU A 541 83.16 77.65 -91.24
CA LEU A 541 83.49 78.97 -90.69
C LEU A 541 82.47 80.04 -91.07
#